data_AF-A0A7R9YBD8-F1
#
_entry.id   AF-A0A7R9YBD8-F1
#
_cell.length_a   1.000
_cell.length_b   1.000
_cell.length_c   1.000
_cell.angle_alpha   90.00
_cell.angle_beta   90.00
_cell.angle_gamma   90.00
#
_symmetry.space_group_name_H-M   'P 1'
#
loop_
_entity.id
_entity.type
_entity.pdbx_description
1 polymer ?
#
loop_
_entity_poly.entity_id
_entity_poly.type
_entity_poly.pdbx_seq_one_letter_code
_entity_poly.pdbx_strand_id
1 'polypeptide(L)'
;WSYDKCDRKLQNAQEISACDSTAHYGLKKHQGRGATEIDIIEAMPGFDTSPLPNTNTTRPYVSTSLQIAPGVADHRPFNGAKPFGKQKWYHGLEYGRNSSLNVYFYGTLMDETSKYEVASRVKSQSFQADAISAISGVTESHFDSLHKYRVEWMPGKEGYLRWYIDDEMIHSINGTSLKLMGSKIPEEPSYLILNTAVSTTWGFPMPCPKGCDCSCYDCKKNECLCGMPPGMCKAFEEDDGARFLVDYVRIYQDPDDSRHTVGCDPPDFPTRRYIQAHALRYIGPRDTLWHGKPLKDVST
;
A
#
# COMPACT_ATOMS: atom_id res chain seq x y z
N TRP A 1 12.99 3.63 -0.55
CA TRP A 1 13.58 4.39 0.58
C TRP A 1 13.21 5.87 0.42
N SER A 2 12.76 6.60 1.46
CA SER A 2 11.87 7.78 1.33
C SER A 2 12.32 9.13 1.90
N TYR A 3 13.54 9.28 2.41
CA TYR A 3 13.82 10.46 3.23
C TYR A 3 15.03 11.27 2.77
N ASP A 4 15.05 12.52 3.22
CA ASP A 4 16.04 13.56 2.90
C ASP A 4 17.40 13.33 3.58
N LYS A 5 17.54 12.26 4.37
CA LYS A 5 18.82 11.86 4.96
C LYS A 5 19.66 11.20 3.88
N CYS A 6 20.89 11.63 3.62
CA CYS A 6 21.79 10.82 2.78
C CYS A 6 22.29 9.59 3.56
N ASP A 7 22.03 8.39 3.03
CA ASP A 7 22.65 7.14 3.45
C ASP A 7 23.28 6.43 2.24
N ARG A 8 24.62 6.51 2.16
CA ARG A 8 25.38 5.91 1.05
C ARG A 8 25.24 4.38 0.97
N LYS A 9 24.87 3.70 2.07
CA LYS A 9 24.64 2.26 2.06
C LYS A 9 23.32 1.88 1.37
N LEU A 10 22.32 2.76 1.45
CA LEU A 10 20.99 2.56 0.87
C LEU A 10 20.80 3.28 -0.47
N GLN A 11 21.83 3.99 -0.96
CA GLN A 11 21.75 4.78 -2.18
C GLN A 11 21.28 3.95 -3.39
N ASN A 12 21.77 2.72 -3.55
CA ASN A 12 21.37 1.85 -4.66
C ASN A 12 19.90 1.39 -4.57
N ALA A 13 19.31 1.44 -3.38
CA ALA A 13 17.89 1.15 -3.14
C ALA A 13 16.99 2.39 -3.28
N GLN A 14 17.55 3.55 -3.64
CA GLN A 14 16.80 4.79 -3.86
C GLN A 14 17.24 5.47 -5.15
N GLU A 15 16.34 5.37 -6.13
CA GLU A 15 16.55 5.94 -7.45
C GLU A 15 16.73 7.48 -7.44
N ILE A 16 15.99 8.19 -6.58
CA ILE A 16 16.13 9.65 -6.39
C ILE A 16 16.65 9.90 -4.99
N SER A 17 17.96 10.16 -4.86
CA SER A 17 18.64 10.14 -3.57
C SER A 17 19.06 11.48 -3.01
N ALA A 18 18.89 11.65 -1.70
CA ALA A 18 19.46 12.78 -0.96
C ALA A 18 21.00 12.79 -0.93
N CYS A 19 21.65 11.71 -1.38
CA CYS A 19 23.10 11.67 -1.52
C CYS A 19 23.62 12.37 -2.78
N ASP A 20 22.74 12.75 -3.71
CA ASP A 20 23.12 13.40 -4.96
C ASP A 20 23.41 14.89 -4.73
N SER A 21 24.66 15.28 -4.99
CA SER A 21 25.16 16.66 -4.87
C SER A 21 24.98 17.47 -6.16
N THR A 22 24.53 16.83 -7.23
CA THR A 22 24.24 17.42 -8.54
C THR A 22 22.75 17.35 -8.83
N ALA A 23 22.23 18.39 -9.48
CA ALA A 23 20.84 18.42 -9.92
C ALA A 23 20.76 17.85 -11.33
N HIS A 24 20.04 16.75 -11.51
CA HIS A 24 19.73 16.19 -12.82
C HIS A 24 18.22 16.20 -13.04
N TYR A 25 17.79 16.35 -14.30
CA TYR A 25 16.38 16.24 -14.68
C TYR A 25 15.42 17.13 -13.87
N GLY A 26 15.88 18.31 -13.46
CA GLY A 26 15.08 19.25 -12.66
C GLY A 26 14.95 18.89 -11.16
N LEU A 27 15.49 17.76 -10.72
CA LEU A 27 15.50 17.36 -9.31
C LEU A 27 16.35 18.30 -8.46
N LYS A 28 15.98 18.48 -7.19
CA LYS A 28 16.75 19.27 -6.23
C LYS A 28 17.92 18.44 -5.69
N LYS A 29 19.06 19.10 -5.46
CA LYS A 29 20.22 18.49 -4.79
C LYS A 29 19.84 18.13 -3.36
N HIS A 30 20.40 17.04 -2.85
CA HIS A 30 20.21 16.61 -1.45
C HIS A 30 18.75 16.39 -1.04
N GLN A 31 17.89 16.06 -2.00
CA GLN A 31 16.48 15.78 -1.75
C GLN A 31 16.13 14.39 -2.26
N GLY A 32 15.74 13.51 -1.34
CA GLY A 32 15.33 12.14 -1.68
C GLY A 32 13.86 12.06 -2.05
N ARG A 33 13.44 10.90 -2.57
CA ARG A 33 12.02 10.55 -2.75
C ARG A 33 11.73 9.16 -2.22
N GLY A 34 10.55 9.00 -1.63
CA GLY A 34 9.97 7.73 -1.24
C GLY A 34 9.38 6.90 -2.34
N ALA A 35 9.26 5.62 -2.00
CA ALA A 35 8.26 4.73 -2.56
C ALA A 35 7.26 4.49 -1.43
N THR A 36 6.41 5.48 -1.21
CA THR A 36 5.37 5.44 -0.19
C THR A 36 4.09 4.89 -0.82
N GLU A 37 3.40 4.03 -0.09
CA GLU A 37 2.10 3.48 -0.49
C GLU A 37 1.12 3.73 0.67
N ILE A 38 -0.07 4.20 0.32
CA ILE A 38 -1.15 4.42 1.29
C ILE A 38 -2.33 3.57 0.81
N ASP A 39 -2.60 2.49 1.52
CA ASP A 39 -3.77 1.67 1.27
C ASP A 39 -4.98 2.37 1.90
N ILE A 40 -5.77 3.03 1.05
CA ILE A 40 -7.04 3.66 1.45
C ILE A 40 -8.03 2.59 1.89
N ILE A 41 -8.14 1.53 1.07
CA ILE A 41 -9.00 0.39 1.29
C ILE A 41 -8.36 -0.83 0.62
N GLU A 42 -8.17 -1.89 1.39
CA GLU A 42 -7.85 -3.22 0.88
C GLU A 42 -8.84 -4.21 1.51
N ALA A 43 -9.88 -4.58 0.75
CA ALA A 43 -10.99 -5.36 1.29
C ALA A 43 -10.73 -6.87 1.15
N MET A 44 -10.91 -7.60 2.25
CA MET A 44 -10.93 -9.07 2.26
C MET A 44 -12.38 -9.55 2.41
N PRO A 45 -13.02 -10.02 1.34
CA PRO A 45 -14.36 -10.60 1.43
C PRO A 45 -14.31 -11.98 2.09
N GLY A 46 -15.48 -12.50 2.47
CA GLY A 46 -15.62 -13.87 2.94
C GLY A 46 -16.71 -14.01 4.00
N PHE A 47 -17.16 -15.25 4.17
CA PHE A 47 -18.27 -15.62 5.04
C PHE A 47 -17.82 -16.32 6.34
N ASP A 48 -16.49 -16.42 6.55
CA ASP A 48 -15.96 -17.09 7.73
C ASP A 48 -16.07 -16.18 8.96
N THR A 49 -16.96 -16.58 9.87
CA THR A 49 -17.20 -15.91 11.15
C THR A 49 -16.16 -16.28 12.21
N SER A 50 -15.19 -17.12 11.89
CA SER A 50 -14.08 -17.44 12.78
C SER A 50 -13.11 -16.26 12.84
N PRO A 51 -12.65 -15.85 14.04
CA PRO A 51 -11.64 -14.81 14.15
C PRO A 51 -10.35 -15.20 13.44
N LEU A 52 -9.69 -14.25 12.76
CA LEU A 52 -8.34 -14.45 12.26
C LEU A 52 -7.43 -14.75 13.45
N PRO A 53 -6.46 -15.69 13.32
CA PRO A 53 -5.52 -16.02 14.38
C PRO A 53 -4.95 -14.79 15.12
N ASN A 54 -4.89 -14.85 16.46
CA ASN A 54 -4.39 -13.76 17.31
C ASN A 54 -5.12 -12.41 17.17
N THR A 55 -6.27 -12.35 16.52
CA THR A 55 -7.13 -11.16 16.44
C THR A 55 -8.55 -11.48 16.91
N ASN A 56 -9.36 -10.45 17.10
CA ASN A 56 -10.81 -10.60 17.30
C ASN A 56 -11.61 -10.31 16.02
N THR A 57 -10.94 -10.03 14.89
CA THR A 57 -11.58 -9.68 13.64
C THR A 57 -11.88 -10.94 12.83
N THR A 58 -13.06 -11.02 12.25
CA THR A 58 -13.47 -12.11 11.33
C THR A 58 -13.42 -11.61 9.89
N ARG A 59 -13.74 -12.46 8.92
CA ARG A 59 -14.09 -11.98 7.57
C ARG A 59 -15.57 -11.58 7.55
N PRO A 60 -15.97 -10.57 6.74
CA PRO A 60 -15.11 -9.71 5.93
C PRO A 60 -14.43 -8.59 6.76
N TYR A 61 -13.33 -8.04 6.23
CA TYR A 61 -12.64 -6.91 6.84
C TYR A 61 -11.99 -6.00 5.79
N VAL A 62 -11.64 -4.78 6.18
CA VAL A 62 -10.81 -3.86 5.40
C VAL A 62 -9.46 -3.69 6.09
N SER A 63 -8.38 -3.82 5.33
CA SER A 63 -7.03 -3.46 5.73
C SER A 63 -6.72 -2.04 5.22
N THR A 64 -6.05 -1.24 6.04
CA THR A 64 -5.51 0.06 5.67
C THR A 64 -4.06 0.15 6.12
N SER A 65 -3.21 0.84 5.37
CA SER A 65 -1.80 0.91 5.70
C SER A 65 -1.12 2.17 5.20
N LEU A 66 -0.06 2.57 5.91
CA LEU A 66 1.01 3.41 5.39
C LEU A 66 2.27 2.53 5.26
N GLN A 67 2.73 2.31 4.04
CA GLN A 67 3.97 1.60 3.76
C GLN A 67 5.11 2.59 3.53
N ILE A 68 6.20 2.41 4.27
CA ILE A 68 7.32 3.35 4.32
C ILE A 68 8.67 2.63 4.33
N ALA A 69 9.70 3.35 3.89
CA ALA A 69 11.08 2.88 3.93
C ALA A 69 12.05 4.02 4.25
N PRO A 70 13.06 3.81 5.11
CA PRO A 70 13.44 2.53 5.68
C PRO A 70 12.47 2.13 6.80
N GLY A 71 12.33 0.83 7.01
CA GLY A 71 11.60 0.22 8.13
C GLY A 71 12.52 -0.28 9.25
N VAL A 72 11.96 -0.65 10.40
CA VAL A 72 12.73 -1.09 11.57
C VAL A 72 13.22 -2.52 11.38
N ALA A 73 14.53 -2.73 11.16
CA ALA A 73 15.06 -4.09 11.00
C ALA A 73 15.17 -4.86 12.32
N ASP A 74 15.32 -4.15 13.44
CA ASP A 74 15.66 -4.74 14.74
C ASP A 74 14.41 -5.19 15.52
N HIS A 75 14.46 -6.39 16.10
CA HIS A 75 13.37 -6.99 16.88
C HIS A 75 12.00 -6.97 16.18
N ARG A 76 11.92 -7.41 14.91
CA ARG A 76 10.66 -7.50 14.15
C ARG A 76 9.71 -8.57 14.69
N PRO A 77 8.40 -8.26 14.88
CA PRO A 77 7.41 -9.30 15.12
C PRO A 77 7.31 -10.25 13.94
N PHE A 78 7.11 -11.54 14.21
CA PHE A 78 6.71 -12.48 13.18
C PHE A 78 5.29 -12.15 12.70
N ASN A 79 4.99 -12.36 11.42
CA ASN A 79 3.63 -12.19 10.90
C ASN A 79 2.65 -13.07 11.68
N GLY A 80 1.53 -12.47 12.08
CA GLY A 80 0.51 -13.06 12.94
C GLY A 80 0.77 -12.88 14.44
N ALA A 81 1.94 -12.42 14.88
CA ALA A 81 2.25 -12.21 16.31
C ALA A 81 1.95 -10.77 16.75
N LYS A 82 1.46 -10.61 17.98
CA LYS A 82 1.33 -9.28 18.62
C LYS A 82 2.70 -8.78 19.08
N PRO A 83 3.02 -7.48 18.90
CA PRO A 83 4.33 -6.97 19.28
C PRO A 83 4.44 -6.86 20.80
N PHE A 84 5.56 -7.30 21.36
CA PHE A 84 5.83 -7.21 22.80
C PHE A 84 7.21 -6.60 23.09
N GLY A 85 7.37 -5.98 24.27
CA GLY A 85 8.65 -5.39 24.69
C GLY A 85 9.27 -4.47 23.63
N LYS A 86 10.47 -4.80 23.17
CA LYS A 86 11.24 -4.04 22.18
C LYS A 86 10.63 -4.02 20.77
N GLN A 87 9.63 -4.85 20.49
CA GLN A 87 8.97 -4.91 19.19
C GLN A 87 7.89 -3.83 19.00
N LYS A 88 7.55 -3.08 20.05
CA LYS A 88 6.57 -1.98 20.00
C LYS A 88 7.22 -0.71 19.44
N TRP A 89 7.47 -0.69 18.13
CA TRP A 89 8.21 0.39 17.47
C TRP A 89 7.44 1.71 17.35
N TYR A 90 6.14 1.60 17.11
CA TYR A 90 5.26 2.73 16.86
C TYR A 90 4.41 3.02 18.09
N HIS A 91 4.30 4.30 18.44
CA HIS A 91 3.50 4.80 19.55
C HIS A 91 2.51 5.85 19.06
N GLY A 92 1.39 6.02 19.77
CA GLY A 92 0.37 7.00 19.40
C GLY A 92 -0.44 6.63 18.16
N LEU A 93 -0.48 5.34 17.79
CA LEU A 93 -1.41 4.82 16.80
C LEU A 93 -2.80 4.74 17.43
N GLU A 94 -3.83 5.21 16.73
CA GLU A 94 -5.22 5.12 17.19
C GLU A 94 -6.01 4.19 16.27
N TYR A 95 -6.90 3.41 16.87
CA TYR A 95 -7.75 2.46 16.16
C TYR A 95 -9.21 2.78 16.50
N GLY A 96 -10.07 2.71 15.50
CA GLY A 96 -11.52 2.81 15.66
C GLY A 96 -12.10 1.65 16.46
N ARG A 97 -13.40 1.74 16.77
CA ARG A 97 -14.10 0.78 17.65
C ARG A 97 -13.97 -0.68 17.19
N ASN A 98 -14.03 -0.92 15.88
CA ASN A 98 -13.95 -2.26 15.29
C ASN A 98 -12.61 -2.51 14.57
N SER A 99 -11.58 -1.77 14.97
CA SER A 99 -10.28 -1.78 14.31
C SER A 99 -9.18 -2.16 15.29
N SER A 100 -8.14 -2.81 14.76
CA SER A 100 -6.96 -3.16 15.53
C SER A 100 -5.73 -3.24 14.64
N LEU A 101 -4.55 -3.31 15.26
CA LEU A 101 -3.29 -3.53 14.56
C LEU A 101 -3.39 -4.73 13.61
N ASN A 102 -3.00 -4.54 12.35
CA ASN A 102 -2.87 -5.66 11.42
C ASN A 102 -1.59 -6.45 11.76
N VAL A 103 -1.73 -7.46 12.62
CA VAL A 103 -0.60 -8.31 13.04
C VAL A 103 -0.01 -9.16 11.91
N TYR A 104 -0.66 -9.21 10.74
CA TYR A 104 -0.20 -9.99 9.59
C TYR A 104 0.72 -9.21 8.66
N PHE A 105 0.84 -7.89 8.85
CA PHE A 105 1.58 -7.05 7.93
C PHE A 105 2.31 -5.90 8.64
N TYR A 106 3.51 -6.19 9.14
CA TYR A 106 4.43 -5.18 9.69
C TYR A 106 5.35 -4.56 8.63
N GLY A 107 5.20 -4.94 7.35
CA GLY A 107 6.18 -4.71 6.28
C GLY A 107 7.16 -5.86 6.11
N THR A 108 8.08 -5.74 5.15
CA THR A 108 8.97 -6.84 4.74
C THR A 108 10.37 -6.32 4.34
N LEU A 109 11.34 -7.23 4.36
CA LEU A 109 12.62 -6.98 3.69
C LEU A 109 12.37 -7.06 2.19
N MET A 110 12.55 -5.94 1.50
CA MET A 110 12.51 -5.87 0.04
C MET A 110 13.84 -6.39 -0.49
N ASP A 111 13.98 -7.72 -0.58
CA ASP A 111 15.21 -8.36 -1.03
C ASP A 111 15.29 -8.47 -2.56
N GLU A 112 16.37 -9.12 -3.04
CA GLU A 112 16.54 -9.51 -4.42
C GLU A 112 15.30 -10.22 -4.97
N THR A 113 14.90 -9.80 -6.16
CA THR A 113 13.67 -10.27 -6.79
C THR A 113 13.80 -11.70 -7.25
N SER A 114 12.77 -12.50 -7.00
CA SER A 114 12.68 -13.83 -7.59
C SER A 114 12.50 -13.77 -9.11
N LYS A 115 12.76 -14.88 -9.81
CA LYS A 115 12.57 -14.99 -11.27
C LYS A 115 11.13 -14.74 -11.77
N TYR A 116 10.16 -14.66 -10.87
CA TYR A 116 8.75 -14.46 -11.19
C TYR A 116 8.27 -13.03 -10.94
N GLU A 117 9.09 -12.19 -10.31
CA GLU A 117 8.74 -10.78 -10.08
C GLU A 117 9.00 -9.95 -11.35
N VAL A 118 8.07 -9.03 -11.64
CA VAL A 118 8.11 -8.21 -12.85
C VAL A 118 9.13 -7.08 -12.74
N ALA A 119 9.30 -6.50 -11.54
CA ALA A 119 10.34 -5.53 -11.27
C ALA A 119 11.59 -6.27 -10.77
N SER A 120 12.76 -5.98 -11.35
CA SER A 120 14.04 -6.56 -10.92
C SER A 120 14.70 -5.73 -9.83
N ARG A 121 15.22 -6.37 -8.79
CA ARG A 121 16.08 -5.80 -7.74
C ARG A 121 17.24 -6.74 -7.52
N VAL A 122 18.45 -6.21 -7.52
CA VAL A 122 19.66 -6.97 -7.14
C VAL A 122 19.94 -6.80 -5.65
N LYS A 123 20.78 -7.66 -5.07
CA LYS A 123 21.09 -7.63 -3.63
C LYS A 123 21.57 -6.28 -3.08
N SER A 124 22.26 -5.46 -3.89
CA SER A 124 22.70 -4.13 -3.49
C SER A 124 21.56 -3.10 -3.37
N GLN A 125 20.37 -3.44 -3.87
CA GLN A 125 19.16 -2.62 -3.81
C GLN A 125 18.22 -3.09 -2.69
N SER A 126 18.63 -4.06 -1.86
CA SER A 126 17.78 -4.56 -0.78
C SER A 126 17.62 -3.52 0.34
N PHE A 127 16.39 -3.36 0.83
CA PHE A 127 16.09 -2.44 1.93
C PHE A 127 14.95 -2.96 2.81
N GLN A 128 14.93 -2.57 4.08
CA GLN A 128 13.80 -2.85 4.97
C GLN A 128 12.68 -1.85 4.71
N ALA A 129 11.45 -2.35 4.55
CA ALA A 129 10.23 -1.54 4.55
C ALA A 129 9.35 -1.92 5.75
N ASP A 130 8.56 -0.95 6.21
CA ASP A 130 7.52 -1.13 7.23
C ASP A 130 6.15 -0.85 6.63
N ALA A 131 5.15 -1.53 7.17
CA ALA A 131 3.74 -1.22 6.94
C ALA A 131 3.10 -0.96 8.30
N ILE A 132 2.61 0.26 8.50
CA ILE A 132 1.86 0.65 9.69
C ILE A 132 0.40 0.53 9.33
N SER A 133 -0.25 -0.50 9.85
CA SER A 133 -1.47 -1.04 9.25
C SER A 133 -2.52 -1.39 10.30
N ALA A 134 -3.78 -1.31 9.90
CA ALA A 134 -4.92 -1.71 10.71
C ALA A 134 -5.83 -2.65 9.93
N ILE A 135 -6.44 -3.60 10.64
CA ILE A 135 -7.59 -4.35 10.16
C ILE A 135 -8.82 -3.79 10.86
N SER A 136 -9.84 -3.47 10.06
CA SER A 136 -11.15 -2.99 10.51
C SER A 136 -12.22 -3.98 10.07
N GLY A 137 -12.92 -4.58 11.02
CA GLY A 137 -14.00 -5.51 10.71
C GLY A 137 -15.15 -4.79 10.00
N VAL A 138 -15.65 -5.40 8.92
CA VAL A 138 -16.89 -4.97 8.25
C VAL A 138 -17.87 -6.14 8.23
N THR A 139 -19.08 -5.91 7.77
CA THR A 139 -20.14 -6.94 7.69
C THR A 139 -20.46 -7.25 6.24
N GLU A 140 -21.17 -8.36 5.99
CA GLU A 140 -21.67 -8.70 4.64
C GLU A 140 -22.51 -7.57 4.05
N SER A 141 -23.29 -6.86 4.86
CA SER A 141 -24.08 -5.71 4.42
C SER A 141 -23.25 -4.55 3.85
N HIS A 142 -21.94 -4.51 4.11
CA HIS A 142 -21.06 -3.51 3.48
C HIS A 142 -20.82 -3.78 1.98
N PHE A 143 -21.23 -4.95 1.48
CA PHE A 143 -21.13 -5.33 0.08
C PHE A 143 -22.47 -5.19 -0.67
N ASP A 144 -23.56 -4.88 0.04
CA ASP A 144 -24.90 -4.70 -0.53
C ASP A 144 -25.15 -3.26 -1.04
N SER A 145 -24.32 -2.29 -0.62
CA SER A 145 -24.48 -0.88 -0.99
C SER A 145 -23.14 -0.15 -1.05
N LEU A 146 -23.14 1.07 -1.61
CA LEU A 146 -21.94 1.89 -1.69
C LEU A 146 -21.65 2.57 -0.35
N HIS A 147 -20.40 2.49 0.09
CA HIS A 147 -19.89 3.11 1.32
C HIS A 147 -18.87 4.20 1.00
N LYS A 148 -18.74 5.19 1.88
CA LYS A 148 -17.77 6.26 1.73
C LYS A 148 -16.48 5.92 2.48
N TYR A 149 -15.44 5.62 1.71
CA TYR A 149 -14.07 5.50 2.21
C TYR A 149 -13.34 6.83 2.08
N ARG A 150 -12.75 7.32 3.17
CA ARG A 150 -12.04 8.60 3.18
C ARG A 150 -10.70 8.45 3.90
N VAL A 151 -9.66 9.06 3.33
CA VAL A 151 -8.41 9.36 4.02
C VAL A 151 -8.26 10.86 4.15
N GLU A 152 -8.04 11.33 5.37
CA GLU A 152 -7.49 12.66 5.59
C GLU A 152 -5.96 12.55 5.62
N TRP A 153 -5.30 13.29 4.74
CA TRP A 153 -3.85 13.27 4.56
C TRP A 153 -3.30 14.66 4.75
N MET A 154 -2.64 14.87 5.88
CA MET A 154 -1.86 16.06 6.16
C MET A 154 -0.38 15.68 6.10
N PRO A 155 0.39 16.15 5.10
CA PRO A 155 1.76 15.69 4.89
C PRO A 155 2.75 16.29 5.89
N GLY A 156 3.95 15.69 5.95
CA GLY A 156 5.08 16.19 6.74
C GLY A 156 5.25 15.55 8.13
N LYS A 157 6.24 16.04 8.88
CA LYS A 157 6.71 15.43 10.15
C LYS A 157 5.69 15.50 11.28
N GLU A 158 4.91 16.58 11.32
CA GLU A 158 3.85 16.81 12.30
C GLU A 158 2.46 16.61 11.67
N GLY A 159 2.42 16.02 10.46
CA GLY A 159 1.21 15.68 9.75
C GLY A 159 0.49 14.47 10.33
N TYR A 160 -0.51 13.97 9.62
CA TYR A 160 -1.23 12.75 9.98
C TYR A 160 -1.87 12.07 8.77
N LEU A 161 -2.18 10.79 8.95
CA LEU A 161 -3.14 10.06 8.11
C LEU A 161 -4.27 9.56 9.00
N ARG A 162 -5.51 9.74 8.55
CA ARG A 162 -6.70 9.21 9.23
C ARG A 162 -7.64 8.59 8.23
N TRP A 163 -8.05 7.35 8.50
CA TRP A 163 -8.96 6.59 7.66
C TRP A 163 -10.36 6.57 8.26
N TYR A 164 -11.36 6.64 7.40
CA TYR A 164 -12.76 6.64 7.76
C TYR A 164 -13.56 5.71 6.85
N ILE A 165 -14.58 5.08 7.43
CA ILE A 165 -15.68 4.43 6.71
C ILE A 165 -16.96 5.13 7.20
N ASP A 166 -17.73 5.71 6.28
CA ASP A 166 -18.98 6.42 6.56
C ASP A 166 -18.85 7.47 7.70
N ASP A 167 -17.79 8.27 7.62
CA ASP A 167 -17.42 9.30 8.60
C ASP A 167 -17.00 8.80 9.99
N GLU A 168 -17.00 7.48 10.24
CA GLU A 168 -16.42 6.90 11.45
C GLU A 168 -14.92 6.62 11.25
N MET A 169 -14.08 7.15 12.15
CA MET A 169 -12.62 6.94 12.10
C MET A 169 -12.28 5.50 12.47
N ILE A 170 -11.47 4.85 11.64
CA ILE A 170 -11.05 3.46 11.81
C ILE A 170 -9.55 3.29 12.14
N HIS A 171 -8.71 4.23 11.71
CA HIS A 171 -7.26 4.20 11.95
C HIS A 171 -6.70 5.62 11.88
N SER A 172 -5.72 5.94 12.73
CA SER A 172 -4.98 7.19 12.70
C SER A 172 -3.49 6.95 12.95
N ILE A 173 -2.65 7.58 12.13
CA ILE A 173 -1.20 7.64 12.28
C ILE A 173 -0.80 9.11 12.35
N ASN A 174 -0.16 9.50 13.45
CA ASN A 174 0.46 10.82 13.57
C ASN A 174 1.90 10.77 13.03
N GLY A 175 2.35 11.82 12.33
CA GLY A 175 3.72 11.90 11.80
C GLY A 175 4.80 11.78 12.88
N THR A 176 4.49 12.16 14.12
CA THR A 176 5.40 11.97 15.27
C THR A 176 5.70 10.51 15.58
N SER A 177 4.81 9.57 15.22
CA SER A 177 5.05 8.13 15.33
C SER A 177 6.18 7.64 14.42
N LEU A 178 6.52 8.41 13.38
CA LEU A 178 7.51 8.04 12.36
C LEU A 178 8.93 8.52 12.68
N LYS A 179 9.10 9.23 13.81
CA LYS A 179 10.38 9.82 14.24
C LYS A 179 11.52 8.80 14.33
N LEU A 180 11.23 7.57 14.77
CA LEU A 180 12.21 6.49 14.89
C LEU A 180 12.93 6.22 13.57
N MET A 181 12.20 6.28 12.45
CA MET A 181 12.74 5.99 11.12
C MET A 181 13.33 7.20 10.41
N GLY A 182 13.31 8.37 11.06
CA GLY A 182 13.60 9.64 10.39
C GLY A 182 12.61 9.93 9.26
N SER A 183 11.41 9.35 9.37
CA SER A 183 10.35 9.37 8.38
C SER A 183 9.37 10.52 8.62
N LYS A 184 8.44 10.72 7.69
CA LYS A 184 7.36 11.72 7.72
C LYS A 184 6.13 11.18 6.98
N ILE A 185 4.97 11.77 7.24
CA ILE A 185 3.80 11.52 6.40
C ILE A 185 4.15 11.98 4.98
N PRO A 186 3.88 11.18 3.93
CA PRO A 186 4.39 11.43 2.59
C PRO A 186 4.09 12.85 2.10
N GLU A 187 5.05 13.46 1.42
CA GLU A 187 4.95 14.80 0.80
C GLU A 187 5.09 14.73 -0.73
N GLU A 188 5.48 13.56 -1.25
CA GLU A 188 5.69 13.31 -2.65
C GLU A 188 4.36 13.37 -3.44
N PRO A 189 4.41 13.82 -4.71
CA PRO A 189 3.26 13.72 -5.60
C PRO A 189 2.92 12.24 -5.81
N SER A 190 1.67 11.90 -5.51
CA SER A 190 1.13 10.55 -5.60
C SER A 190 -0.02 10.48 -6.58
N TYR A 191 -0.35 9.29 -7.04
CA TYR A 191 -1.51 9.01 -7.88
C TYR A 191 -2.37 7.93 -7.21
N LEU A 192 -3.67 7.97 -7.50
CA LEU A 192 -4.62 6.98 -6.99
C LEU A 192 -4.71 5.79 -7.96
N ILE A 193 -4.62 4.57 -7.43
CA ILE A 193 -4.91 3.33 -8.14
C ILE A 193 -6.11 2.68 -7.48
N LEU A 194 -7.07 2.24 -8.28
CA LEU A 194 -8.16 1.38 -7.85
C LEU A 194 -8.08 0.12 -8.71
N ASN A 195 -7.94 -1.04 -8.07
CA ASN A 195 -7.84 -2.32 -8.76
C ASN A 195 -8.62 -3.41 -8.01
N THR A 196 -8.80 -4.52 -8.70
CA THR A 196 -9.26 -5.78 -8.13
C THR A 196 -8.25 -6.85 -8.53
N ALA A 197 -7.73 -7.58 -7.55
CA ALA A 197 -6.70 -8.58 -7.77
C ALA A 197 -7.02 -9.87 -7.01
N VAL A 198 -6.48 -10.98 -7.50
CA VAL A 198 -6.52 -12.28 -6.83
C VAL A 198 -5.09 -12.70 -6.56
N SER A 199 -4.80 -13.05 -5.31
CA SER A 199 -3.48 -13.53 -4.89
C SER A 199 -3.60 -14.87 -4.20
N THR A 200 -2.77 -15.85 -4.58
CA THR A 200 -2.72 -17.14 -3.88
C THR A 200 -2.09 -17.04 -2.49
N THR A 201 -1.43 -15.92 -2.17
CA THR A 201 -0.82 -15.68 -0.85
C THR A 201 -1.72 -14.90 0.09
N TRP A 202 -2.84 -14.35 -0.40
CA TRP A 202 -3.79 -13.59 0.41
C TRP A 202 -5.23 -14.00 0.10
N GLY A 203 -5.91 -14.48 1.13
CA GLY A 203 -7.32 -14.89 1.05
C GLY A 203 -7.57 -16.37 0.78
N PHE A 204 -6.56 -17.10 0.30
CA PHE A 204 -6.59 -18.56 0.19
C PHE A 204 -6.25 -19.25 1.52
N PRO A 205 -6.75 -20.48 1.76
CA PRO A 205 -6.50 -21.19 3.01
C PRO A 205 -5.00 -21.45 3.20
N MET A 206 -4.44 -20.93 4.28
CA MET A 206 -3.10 -21.28 4.77
C MET A 206 -3.16 -21.56 6.28
N PRO A 207 -2.80 -22.78 6.74
CA PRO A 207 -2.34 -23.92 5.94
C PRO A 207 -3.45 -24.49 5.04
N CYS A 208 -3.04 -25.27 4.03
CA CYS A 208 -3.97 -25.99 3.17
C CYS A 208 -4.97 -26.84 4.01
N PRO A 209 -6.26 -26.89 3.67
CA PRO A 209 -7.24 -27.64 4.45
C PRO A 209 -6.86 -29.13 4.52
N LYS A 210 -7.19 -29.78 5.64
CA LYS A 210 -6.86 -31.19 5.84
C LYS A 210 -7.49 -32.05 4.74
N GLY A 211 -6.67 -32.83 4.04
CA GLY A 211 -7.10 -33.70 2.93
C GLY A 211 -7.09 -33.02 1.56
N CYS A 212 -6.61 -31.78 1.47
CA CYS A 212 -6.37 -31.08 0.22
C CYS A 212 -4.88 -31.03 -0.11
N ASP A 213 -4.57 -31.04 -1.41
CA ASP A 213 -3.21 -30.85 -1.92
C ASP A 213 -2.90 -29.36 -2.15
N CYS A 214 -3.94 -28.53 -2.37
CA CYS A 214 -3.82 -27.09 -2.68
C CYS A 214 -2.77 -26.75 -3.77
N SER A 215 -2.54 -27.69 -4.68
CA SER A 215 -1.65 -27.57 -5.83
C SER A 215 -2.36 -27.01 -7.07
N CYS A 216 -3.69 -26.92 -7.02
CA CYS A 216 -4.55 -26.42 -8.08
C CYS A 216 -5.68 -25.54 -7.52
N TYR A 217 -6.00 -24.46 -8.23
CA TYR A 217 -7.07 -23.51 -7.91
C TYR A 217 -7.86 -23.22 -9.19
N ASP A 218 -8.95 -23.95 -9.41
CA ASP A 218 -9.78 -23.85 -10.62
C ASP A 218 -11.22 -24.22 -10.28
N CYS A 219 -12.13 -23.25 -10.38
CA CYS A 219 -13.54 -23.44 -10.06
C CYS A 219 -14.27 -24.41 -11.01
N LYS A 220 -13.68 -24.71 -12.17
CA LYS A 220 -14.27 -25.63 -13.15
C LYS A 220 -13.81 -27.07 -12.96
N LYS A 221 -12.87 -27.34 -12.05
CA LYS A 221 -12.29 -28.66 -11.81
C LYS A 221 -12.55 -29.11 -10.38
N ASN A 222 -13.29 -30.19 -10.23
CA ASN A 222 -13.72 -30.69 -8.92
C ASN A 222 -12.53 -31.01 -8.00
N GLU A 223 -11.44 -31.54 -8.56
CA GLU A 223 -10.20 -31.83 -7.84
C GLU A 223 -9.46 -30.59 -7.31
N CYS A 224 -9.74 -29.40 -7.85
CA CYS A 224 -9.13 -28.12 -7.45
C CYS A 224 -10.00 -27.33 -6.45
N LEU A 225 -11.27 -27.71 -6.27
CA LEU A 225 -12.23 -26.95 -5.45
C LEU A 225 -11.87 -26.94 -3.97
N CYS A 226 -11.23 -28.00 -3.48
CA CYS A 226 -11.03 -28.17 -2.04
C CYS A 226 -9.99 -27.17 -1.46
N GLY A 227 -9.11 -26.62 -2.32
CA GLY A 227 -8.20 -25.52 -1.96
C GLY A 227 -8.80 -24.12 -2.16
N MET A 228 -9.98 -24.00 -2.77
CA MET A 228 -10.64 -22.71 -3.00
C MET A 228 -11.30 -22.21 -1.70
N PRO A 229 -11.20 -20.91 -1.38
CA PRO A 229 -11.97 -20.32 -0.29
C PRO A 229 -13.48 -20.55 -0.46
N PRO A 230 -14.21 -20.83 0.64
CA PRO A 230 -15.67 -20.94 0.60
C PRO A 230 -16.31 -19.71 -0.05
N GLY A 231 -17.21 -19.96 -1.01
CA GLY A 231 -17.95 -18.91 -1.73
C GLY A 231 -17.18 -18.21 -2.85
N MET A 232 -15.87 -18.41 -3.01
CA MET A 232 -15.08 -17.71 -4.04
C MET A 232 -15.47 -18.11 -5.46
N CYS A 233 -15.71 -19.40 -5.73
CA CYS A 233 -16.16 -19.84 -7.06
C CYS A 233 -17.54 -19.29 -7.42
N LYS A 234 -18.45 -19.28 -6.45
CA LYS A 234 -19.76 -18.64 -6.59
C LYS A 234 -19.62 -17.15 -6.95
N ALA A 235 -18.73 -16.43 -6.27
CA ALA A 235 -18.45 -15.02 -6.55
C ALA A 235 -17.85 -14.75 -7.95
N PHE A 236 -17.26 -15.76 -8.60
CA PHE A 236 -16.77 -15.64 -9.98
C PHE A 236 -17.82 -16.00 -11.03
N GLU A 237 -18.83 -16.79 -10.66
CA GLU A 237 -19.82 -17.35 -11.59
C GLU A 237 -21.16 -16.61 -11.54
N GLU A 238 -21.52 -15.99 -10.41
CA GLU A 238 -22.77 -15.23 -10.24
C GLU A 238 -22.58 -13.73 -10.57
N ASP A 239 -23.68 -13.08 -10.98
CA ASP A 239 -23.81 -11.63 -11.20
C ASP A 239 -22.71 -10.97 -12.04
N ASP A 240 -22.30 -11.64 -13.13
CA ASP A 240 -21.21 -11.26 -14.05
C ASP A 240 -19.81 -11.18 -13.37
N GLY A 241 -19.61 -11.92 -12.27
CA GLY A 241 -18.34 -12.07 -11.57
C GLY A 241 -18.05 -10.97 -10.54
N ALA A 242 -16.94 -11.13 -9.82
CA ALA A 242 -16.52 -10.21 -8.77
C ALA A 242 -16.29 -8.79 -9.32
N ARG A 243 -16.97 -7.80 -8.74
CA ARG A 243 -16.96 -6.40 -9.18
C ARG A 243 -16.51 -5.48 -8.06
N PHE A 244 -15.68 -4.49 -8.40
CA PHE A 244 -15.39 -3.34 -7.56
C PHE A 244 -16.04 -2.11 -8.17
N LEU A 245 -17.16 -1.67 -7.59
CA LEU A 245 -17.96 -0.56 -8.10
C LEU A 245 -17.54 0.76 -7.44
N VAL A 246 -17.37 1.79 -8.26
CA VAL A 246 -16.98 3.14 -7.81
C VAL A 246 -17.95 4.13 -8.41
N ASP A 247 -18.72 4.80 -7.57
CA ASP A 247 -19.64 5.86 -7.99
C ASP A 247 -18.90 7.18 -8.23
N TYR A 248 -18.05 7.58 -7.28
CA TYR A 248 -17.22 8.77 -7.42
C TYR A 248 -15.89 8.67 -6.67
N VAL A 249 -14.93 9.48 -7.12
CA VAL A 249 -13.72 9.84 -6.39
C VAL A 249 -13.71 11.35 -6.22
N ARG A 250 -13.38 11.83 -5.02
CA ARG A 250 -13.20 13.26 -4.74
C ARG A 250 -11.87 13.48 -4.02
N ILE A 251 -11.12 14.46 -4.50
CA ILE A 251 -9.85 14.89 -3.91
C ILE A 251 -10.01 16.36 -3.55
N TYR A 252 -9.66 16.69 -2.31
CA TYR A 252 -9.74 18.06 -1.79
C TYR A 252 -8.35 18.50 -1.37
N GLN A 253 -8.00 19.73 -1.74
CA GLN A 253 -6.76 20.36 -1.36
C GLN A 253 -7.08 21.78 -0.90
N ASP A 254 -6.57 22.15 0.26
CA ASP A 254 -6.72 23.51 0.79
C ASP A 254 -5.78 24.46 0.01
N PRO A 255 -6.31 25.42 -0.77
CA PRO A 255 -5.47 26.34 -1.55
C PRO A 255 -4.66 27.31 -0.69
N ASP A 256 -5.03 27.51 0.57
CA ASP A 256 -4.36 28.42 1.49
C ASP A 256 -3.28 27.71 2.34
N ASP A 257 -3.20 26.38 2.27
CA ASP A 257 -2.16 25.58 2.91
C ASP A 257 -1.06 25.21 1.90
N SER A 258 0.12 25.82 2.04
CA SER A 258 1.26 25.58 1.15
C SER A 258 1.77 24.13 1.14
N ARG A 259 1.34 23.30 2.10
CA ARG A 259 1.64 21.86 2.11
C ARG A 259 0.85 21.09 1.06
N HIS A 260 -0.26 21.64 0.58
CA HIS A 260 -1.09 21.02 -0.45
C HIS A 260 -0.74 21.59 -1.83
N THR A 261 -0.40 20.70 -2.76
CA THR A 261 -0.08 21.08 -4.14
C THR A 261 -0.81 20.18 -5.12
N VAL A 262 -1.40 20.77 -6.16
CA VAL A 262 -2.13 20.02 -7.20
C VAL A 262 -1.15 19.69 -8.33
N GLY A 263 -1.19 18.44 -8.79
CA GLY A 263 -0.49 17.98 -9.99
C GLY A 263 0.72 17.10 -9.72
N CYS A 264 1.31 16.58 -10.80
CA CYS A 264 2.40 15.61 -10.75
C CYS A 264 3.81 16.22 -10.83
N ASP A 265 3.94 17.54 -10.94
CA ASP A 265 5.23 18.26 -11.05
C ASP A 265 5.30 19.48 -10.11
N PRO A 266 4.98 19.33 -8.81
CA PRO A 266 5.00 20.46 -7.88
C PRO A 266 6.42 21.05 -7.74
N PRO A 267 6.57 22.36 -7.50
CA PRO A 267 7.89 23.01 -7.39
C PRO A 267 8.82 22.39 -6.34
N ASP A 268 8.24 21.85 -5.26
CA ASP A 268 8.99 21.18 -4.20
C ASP A 268 9.36 19.74 -4.51
N PHE A 269 8.62 19.11 -5.41
CA PHE A 269 8.84 17.74 -5.86
C PHE A 269 8.77 17.61 -7.39
N PRO A 270 9.69 18.25 -8.13
CA PRO A 270 9.66 18.23 -9.60
C PRO A 270 9.90 16.80 -10.11
N THR A 271 9.10 16.39 -11.08
CA THR A 271 9.04 15.01 -11.58
C THR A 271 8.94 14.93 -13.11
N ARG A 272 8.43 15.96 -13.77
CA ARG A 272 8.16 15.97 -15.23
C ARG A 272 9.40 15.67 -16.06
N ARG A 273 10.50 16.36 -15.82
CA ARG A 273 11.76 16.17 -16.58
C ARG A 273 12.38 14.79 -16.29
N TYR A 274 12.22 14.29 -15.07
CA TYR A 274 12.67 12.94 -14.70
C TYR A 274 11.88 11.87 -15.46
N ILE A 275 10.53 11.93 -15.46
CA ILE A 275 9.69 11.01 -16.23
C ILE A 275 10.01 11.10 -17.73
N GLN A 276 10.15 12.31 -18.30
CA GLN A 276 10.49 12.49 -19.72
C GLN A 276 11.82 11.83 -20.09
N ALA A 277 12.86 11.99 -19.27
CA ALA A 277 14.16 11.37 -19.49
C ALA A 277 14.13 9.83 -19.34
N HIS A 278 13.14 9.30 -18.62
CA HIS A 278 12.97 7.87 -18.35
C HIS A 278 11.65 7.31 -18.91
N ALA A 279 11.14 7.90 -19.99
CA ALA A 279 9.77 7.65 -20.47
C ALA A 279 9.47 6.16 -20.71
N LEU A 280 10.45 5.40 -21.19
CA LEU A 280 10.34 3.95 -21.43
C LEU A 280 9.98 3.13 -20.18
N ARG A 281 10.17 3.67 -18.96
CA ARG A 281 9.77 3.02 -17.71
C ARG A 281 8.29 3.22 -17.36
N TYR A 282 7.64 4.21 -17.98
CA TYR A 282 6.29 4.68 -17.63
C TYR A 282 5.29 4.53 -18.78
N ILE A 283 5.69 3.85 -19.86
CA ILE A 283 4.86 3.60 -21.04
C ILE A 283 4.83 2.09 -21.31
N GLY A 284 3.66 1.57 -21.68
CA GLY A 284 3.49 0.14 -21.96
C GLY A 284 4.07 -0.27 -23.31
N PRO A 285 4.14 -1.58 -23.62
CA PRO A 285 4.69 -2.09 -24.89
C PRO A 285 3.93 -1.59 -26.14
N ARG A 286 2.67 -1.17 -25.98
CA ARG A 286 1.83 -0.60 -27.05
C ARG A 286 1.94 0.93 -27.15
N ASP A 287 2.53 1.56 -26.15
CA ASP A 287 2.75 3.01 -26.11
C ASP A 287 4.09 3.30 -26.78
N THR A 288 4.06 3.60 -28.09
CA THR A 288 5.30 3.92 -28.81
C THR A 288 5.76 5.35 -28.48
N LEU A 289 7.08 5.55 -28.36
CA LEU A 289 7.70 6.88 -28.22
C LEU A 289 7.32 7.84 -29.38
N TRP A 290 6.88 7.30 -30.51
CA TRP A 290 6.65 8.02 -31.77
C TRP A 290 5.17 8.24 -32.12
N HIS A 291 4.23 7.56 -31.46
CA HIS A 291 2.80 7.89 -31.52
C HIS A 291 2.35 8.83 -30.40
N GLY A 292 3.26 9.70 -29.94
CA GLY A 292 2.96 11.11 -29.70
C GLY A 292 1.89 11.47 -28.67
N LYS A 293 1.34 10.52 -27.93
CA LYS A 293 0.55 10.77 -26.73
C LYS A 293 1.28 10.16 -25.54
N PRO A 294 2.27 10.88 -24.96
CA PRO A 294 2.44 10.85 -23.51
C PRO A 294 1.07 11.07 -22.86
N LEU A 295 0.92 10.84 -21.56
CA LEU A 295 -0.22 11.30 -20.74
C LEU A 295 -0.39 12.85 -20.81
N LYS A 296 -0.63 13.40 -21.99
CA LYS A 296 -0.64 14.81 -22.39
C LYS A 296 -2.00 15.45 -22.26
N ASP A 297 -3.03 14.63 -22.02
CA ASP A 297 -4.38 15.08 -21.71
C ASP A 297 -4.63 15.07 -20.18
N VAL A 298 -3.58 15.02 -19.36
CA VAL A 298 -3.66 15.41 -17.94
C VAL A 298 -3.48 16.92 -17.88
N SER A 299 -4.55 17.67 -18.13
CA SER A 299 -4.59 19.10 -17.84
C SER A 299 -4.67 19.30 -16.33
N THR A 300 -3.76 20.11 -15.78
CA THR A 300 -3.87 20.72 -14.44
C THR A 300 -5.08 21.65 -14.37
#